data_AF-A0A412W780-F1
#
_entry.id   AF-A0A412W780-F1
#
_cell.length_a   1.000
_cell.length_b   1.000
_cell.length_c   1.000
_cell.angle_alpha   90.00
_cell.angle_beta   90.00
_cell.angle_gamma   90.00
#
_symmetry.space_group_name_H-M   'P 1'
#
loop_
_entity.id
_entity.type
_entity.pdbx_description
1 polymer ?
#
loop_
_entity_poly.entity_id
_entity_poly.type
_entity_poly.pdbx_seq_one_letter_code
_entity_poly.pdbx_strand_id
1 'polypeptide(L)'
;MMKKRILLYVWMIVGNFIFPFMNVLFPYLYWKQNQRTEDAAFTKEACNLLNFQILFSFIMIGVFVFGWYRAIVHWSVGEVGGWDFIKCAFVLWLAVNVVYPLFIVFITAVKGKSFRAWPPTIPFFRA
;
A
#
# COMPACT_ATOMS: atom_id res chain seq x y z
N MET A 1 18.68 3.38 -11.48
CA MET A 1 17.89 4.11 -10.46
C MET A 1 16.40 4.24 -10.76
N MET A 2 15.92 5.05 -11.73
CA MET A 2 14.46 5.32 -11.88
C MET A 2 13.59 4.08 -12.20
N LYS A 3 14.04 3.21 -13.11
CA LYS A 3 13.29 1.99 -13.46
C LYS A 3 13.03 1.09 -12.24
N LYS A 4 14.00 1.01 -11.33
CA LYS A 4 13.88 0.18 -10.13
C LYS A 4 12.94 0.77 -9.09
N ARG A 5 12.92 2.10 -8.93
CA ARG A 5 11.91 2.79 -8.11
C ARG A 5 10.50 2.53 -8.64
N ILE A 6 10.29 2.68 -9.95
CA ILE A 6 9.00 2.36 -10.58
C ILE A 6 8.60 0.89 -10.34
N LEU A 7 9.55 -0.04 -10.53
CA LEU A 7 9.32 -1.46 -10.27
C LEU A 7 8.92 -1.75 -8.81
N LEU A 8 9.48 -1.03 -7.83
CA LEU A 8 9.08 -1.16 -6.43
C LEU A 8 7.57 -0.88 -6.24
N TYR A 9 7.07 0.20 -6.85
CA TYR A 9 5.64 0.56 -6.82
C TYR A 9 4.77 -0.44 -7.59
N VAL A 10 5.25 -0.91 -8.75
CA VAL A 10 4.54 -1.92 -9.55
C VAL A 10 4.39 -3.22 -8.75
N TRP A 11 5.46 -3.70 -8.10
CA TRP A 11 5.40 -4.89 -7.25
C TRP A 11 4.45 -4.75 -6.08
N MET A 12 4.36 -3.56 -5.49
CA MET A 12 3.37 -3.26 -4.44
C MET A 12 1.93 -3.31 -4.99
N ILE A 13 1.66 -2.70 -6.14
CA ILE A 13 0.32 -2.72 -6.78
C ILE A 13 -0.06 -4.16 -7.14
N VAL A 14 0.81 -4.90 -7.84
CA VAL A 14 0.57 -6.30 -8.21
C VAL A 14 0.33 -7.15 -6.98
N GLY A 15 1.11 -6.95 -5.92
CA GLY A 15 0.95 -7.64 -4.65
C GLY A 15 -0.45 -7.48 -4.05
N ASN A 16 -1.10 -6.33 -4.19
CA ASN A 16 -2.45 -6.12 -3.64
C ASN A 16 -3.53 -7.06 -4.22
N PHE A 17 -3.32 -7.64 -5.41
CA PHE A 17 -4.32 -8.46 -6.09
C PHE A 17 -4.10 -9.98 -5.99
N ILE A 18 -2.93 -10.42 -5.51
CA ILE A 18 -2.59 -11.86 -5.49
C ILE A 18 -3.00 -12.51 -4.17
N PHE A 19 -2.55 -11.96 -3.04
CA PHE A 19 -2.76 -12.55 -1.72
C PHE A 19 -2.61 -11.48 -0.63
N PRO A 20 -3.27 -11.61 0.53
CA PRO A 20 -3.08 -10.70 1.66
C PRO A 20 -1.60 -10.47 1.97
N PHE A 21 -1.22 -9.21 2.25
CA PHE A 21 0.15 -8.78 2.55
C PHE A 21 1.19 -8.93 1.43
N MET A 22 0.83 -9.42 0.23
CA MET A 22 1.78 -9.45 -0.90
C MET A 22 2.18 -8.05 -1.37
N ASN A 23 1.33 -7.04 -1.13
CA ASN A 23 1.67 -5.63 -1.27
C ASN A 23 2.82 -5.17 -0.37
N VAL A 24 3.17 -5.92 0.67
CA VAL A 24 4.35 -5.70 1.52
C VAL A 24 5.47 -6.66 1.14
N LEU A 25 5.16 -7.95 0.95
CA LEU A 25 6.16 -8.98 0.72
C LEU A 25 6.91 -8.79 -0.60
N PHE A 26 6.22 -8.49 -1.69
CA PHE A 26 6.86 -8.29 -3.00
C PHE A 26 7.81 -7.10 -3.02
N PRO A 27 7.41 -5.87 -2.60
CA PRO A 27 8.36 -4.77 -2.53
C PRO A 27 9.49 -5.02 -1.53
N TYR A 28 9.26 -5.80 -0.46
CA TYR A 28 10.32 -6.19 0.47
C TYR A 28 11.36 -7.10 -0.19
N LEU A 29 10.93 -8.16 -0.87
CA LEU A 29 11.81 -9.07 -1.59
C LEU A 29 12.58 -8.32 -2.69
N TYR A 30 11.89 -7.46 -3.43
CA TYR A 30 12.50 -6.63 -4.46
C TYR A 30 13.56 -5.68 -3.89
N TRP A 31 13.27 -4.99 -2.78
CA TRP A 31 14.22 -4.14 -2.10
C TRP A 31 15.43 -4.93 -1.60
N LYS A 32 15.22 -6.06 -0.92
CA LYS A 32 16.30 -6.92 -0.40
C LYS A 32 17.26 -7.41 -1.49
N GLN A 33 16.73 -7.74 -2.68
CA GLN A 33 17.55 -8.13 -3.83
C GLN A 33 18.41 -6.98 -4.37
N ASN A 34 17.92 -5.75 -4.29
CA ASN A 34 18.57 -4.58 -4.90
C ASN A 34 19.35 -3.71 -3.89
N GLN A 35 19.26 -3.99 -2.59
CA GLN A 35 19.81 -3.19 -1.49
C GLN A 35 21.33 -2.96 -1.60
N ARG A 36 22.09 -3.93 -2.12
CA ARG A 36 23.55 -3.82 -2.27
C ARG A 36 24.00 -2.95 -3.45
N THR A 37 23.08 -2.68 -4.40
CA THR A 37 23.41 -2.03 -5.68
C THR A 37 22.86 -0.61 -5.80
N GLU A 38 22.03 -0.16 -4.87
CA GLU A 38 21.32 1.12 -4.96
C GLU A 38 21.67 2.05 -3.79
N ASP A 39 21.47 3.35 -4.02
CA ASP A 39 21.82 4.40 -3.08
C ASP A 39 20.94 4.41 -1.81
N ALA A 40 21.44 5.04 -0.74
CA ALA A 40 20.71 5.25 0.51
C ALA A 40 19.32 5.88 0.32
N ALA A 41 19.15 6.71 -0.72
CA ALA A 41 17.86 7.33 -1.06
C ALA A 41 16.82 6.33 -1.57
N PHE A 42 17.23 5.22 -2.20
CA PHE A 42 16.32 4.14 -2.62
C PHE A 42 15.90 3.31 -1.41
N THR A 43 16.87 2.92 -0.58
CA THR A 43 16.61 2.17 0.66
C THR A 43 15.67 2.93 1.59
N LYS A 44 15.86 4.24 1.75
CA LYS A 44 14.96 5.09 2.55
C LYS A 44 13.54 5.14 2.01
N GLU A 45 13.37 5.21 0.70
CA GLU A 45 12.04 5.19 0.07
C GLU A 45 11.37 3.82 0.23
N ALA A 46 12.11 2.73 0.02
CA ALA A 46 11.61 1.38 0.21
C ALA A 46 11.18 1.12 1.65
N CYS A 47 12.00 1.49 2.63
CA CYS A 47 11.65 1.37 4.05
C CYS A 47 10.39 2.19 4.39
N ASN A 48 10.28 3.43 3.92
CA ASN A 48 9.09 4.26 4.15
C ASN A 48 7.82 3.65 3.53
N LEU A 49 7.92 3.15 2.29
CA LEU A 49 6.82 2.46 1.61
C LEU A 49 6.39 1.23 2.42
N LEU A 50 7.33 0.36 2.80
CA LEU A 50 7.03 -0.87 3.53
C LEU A 50 6.41 -0.57 4.90
N ASN A 51 6.97 0.39 5.64
CA ASN A 51 6.44 0.79 6.94
C ASN A 51 5.02 1.34 6.83
N PHE A 52 4.76 2.19 5.83
CA PHE A 52 3.42 2.69 5.58
C PHE A 52 2.46 1.57 5.19
N GLN A 53 2.85 0.66 4.29
CA GLN A 53 1.99 -0.42 3.83
C GLN A 53 1.63 -1.39 4.96
N ILE A 54 2.56 -1.69 5.88
CA ILE A 54 2.27 -2.49 7.07
C ILE A 54 1.24 -1.79 7.95
N LEU A 55 1.48 -0.53 8.30
CA LEU A 55 0.59 0.24 9.17
C LEU A 55 -0.81 0.37 8.55
N PHE A 56 -0.86 0.74 7.27
CA PHE A 56 -2.12 0.90 6.54
C PHE A 56 -2.88 -0.43 6.42
N SER A 57 -2.18 -1.54 6.17
CA SER A 57 -2.79 -2.87 6.12
C SER A 57 -3.42 -3.24 7.46
N PHE A 58 -2.74 -3.00 8.58
CA PHE A 58 -3.33 -3.26 9.92
C PHE A 58 -4.57 -2.41 10.18
N ILE A 59 -4.52 -1.11 9.85
CA ILE A 59 -5.68 -0.21 9.98
C ILE A 59 -6.84 -0.71 9.12
N MET A 60 -6.58 -1.03 7.86
CA MET A 60 -7.62 -1.47 6.93
C MET A 60 -8.23 -2.82 7.30
N ILE A 61 -7.45 -3.75 7.87
CA ILE A 61 -8.00 -4.99 8.44
C ILE A 61 -9.03 -4.66 9.53
N GLY A 62 -8.69 -3.77 10.47
CA GLY A 62 -9.63 -3.33 11.50
C GLY A 62 -10.89 -2.68 10.93
N VAL A 63 -10.72 -1.80 9.94
CA VAL A 63 -11.85 -1.14 9.25
C VAL A 63 -12.74 -2.17 8.53
N PHE A 64 -12.17 -3.13 7.80
CA PHE A 64 -12.95 -4.15 7.10
C PHE A 64 -13.64 -5.11 8.07
N VAL A 65 -12.97 -5.55 9.14
CA VAL A 65 -13.58 -6.39 10.19
C VAL A 65 -14.78 -5.68 10.81
N PHE A 66 -14.64 -4.40 11.16
CA PHE A 66 -15.73 -3.59 11.68
C PHE A 66 -16.86 -3.41 10.65
N GLY A 67 -16.51 -3.15 9.38
CA GLY A 67 -17.47 -3.03 8.29
C GLY A 67 -18.29 -4.30 8.09
N TRP A 68 -17.64 -5.47 8.07
CA TRP A 68 -18.29 -6.77 7.98
C TRP A 68 -19.17 -7.06 9.19
N TYR A 69 -18.72 -6.75 10.41
CA TYR A 69 -19.54 -6.85 11.61
C TYR A 69 -20.85 -6.05 11.46
N ARG A 70 -20.77 -4.79 11.04
CA ARG A 70 -21.96 -3.95 10.81
C ARG A 70 -22.88 -4.50 9.73
N ALA A 71 -22.33 -5.00 8.63
CA ALA A 71 -23.12 -5.59 7.54
C ALA A 71 -23.89 -6.83 8.02
N ILE A 72 -23.24 -7.72 8.76
CA ILE A 72 -23.87 -8.93 9.34
C ILE A 72 -25.00 -8.55 10.31
N VAL A 73 -24.78 -7.56 11.18
CA VAL A 73 -25.82 -7.09 12.12
C VAL A 73 -27.03 -6.51 11.37
N HIS A 74 -26.82 -5.68 10.35
CA HIS A 74 -27.94 -5.15 9.54
C HIS A 74 -28.71 -6.27 8.81
N TRP A 75 -28.02 -7.27 8.26
CA TRP A 75 -28.70 -8.41 7.65
C TRP A 75 -29.46 -9.26 8.66
N SER A 76 -28.98 -9.36 9.90
CA SER A 76 -29.64 -10.14 10.94
C SER A 76 -31.00 -9.56 11.35
N VAL A 77 -31.22 -8.27 11.13
CA VAL A 77 -32.50 -7.58 11.40
C VAL A 77 -33.38 -7.40 10.15
N GLY A 78 -33.01 -8.04 9.03
CA GLY A 78 -33.79 -8.01 7.78
C GLY A 78 -33.59 -6.75 6.93
N GLU A 79 -32.66 -5.87 7.30
CA GLU A 79 -32.30 -4.71 6.48
C GLU A 79 -31.31 -5.15 5.39
N VAL A 80 -31.66 -4.96 4.11
CA VAL A 80 -30.78 -5.24 2.95
C VAL A 80 -29.65 -4.19 2.81
N GLY A 81 -29.54 -3.27 3.78
CA GLY A 81 -28.52 -2.23 3.87
C GLY A 81 -27.22 -2.69 4.56
N GLY A 82 -26.32 -1.73 4.84
CA GLY A 82 -25.09 -1.98 5.60
C GLY A 82 -23.79 -2.05 4.77
N TRP A 83 -23.89 -1.95 3.44
CA TRP A 83 -22.70 -1.97 2.56
C TRP A 83 -21.98 -0.63 2.43
N ASP A 84 -22.61 0.49 2.79
CA ASP A 84 -22.06 1.83 2.52
C ASP A 84 -20.72 2.04 3.21
N PHE A 85 -20.56 1.52 4.43
CA PHE A 85 -19.30 1.58 5.15
C PHE A 85 -18.20 0.78 4.45
N ILE A 86 -18.50 -0.46 4.02
CA ILE A 86 -17.55 -1.32 3.32
C ILE A 86 -17.16 -0.71 1.96
N LYS A 87 -18.12 -0.13 1.23
CA LYS A 87 -17.86 0.58 -0.03
C LYS A 87 -16.91 1.76 0.18
N CYS A 88 -17.17 2.61 1.17
CA CYS A 88 -16.29 3.72 1.52
C CYS A 88 -14.88 3.25 1.90
N ALA A 89 -14.78 2.19 2.72
CA ALA A 89 -13.50 1.59 3.09
C ALA A 89 -12.75 1.03 1.86
N PHE A 90 -13.45 0.40 0.93
CA PHE A 90 -12.87 -0.13 -0.30
C PHE A 90 -12.37 0.97 -1.24
N VAL A 91 -13.11 2.07 -1.36
CA VAL A 91 -12.66 3.25 -2.14
C VAL A 91 -11.37 3.83 -1.55
N LEU A 92 -11.30 3.99 -0.22
CA LEU A 92 -10.08 4.45 0.46
C LEU A 92 -8.92 3.48 0.25
N TRP A 93 -9.18 2.18 0.35
CA TRP A 93 -8.18 1.15 0.09
C TRP A 93 -7.63 1.23 -1.34
N LEU A 94 -8.50 1.36 -2.35
CA LEU A 94 -8.13 1.54 -3.76
C LEU A 94 -7.33 2.82 -3.99
N ALA A 95 -7.74 3.93 -3.38
CA ALA A 95 -7.07 5.21 -3.50
C ALA A 95 -5.61 5.12 -3.00
N VAL A 96 -5.38 4.46 -1.86
CA VAL A 96 -4.07 4.36 -1.24
C VAL A 96 -3.19 3.27 -1.87
N ASN A 97 -3.76 2.12 -2.25
CA ASN A 97 -2.99 0.98 -2.76
C ASN A 97 -2.78 0.96 -4.27
N VAL A 98 -3.61 1.68 -5.03
CA VAL A 98 -3.58 1.65 -6.50
C VAL A 98 -3.42 3.06 -7.08
N VAL A 99 -4.31 3.99 -6.73
CA VAL A 99 -4.31 5.33 -7.35
C VAL A 99 -3.07 6.13 -6.98
N TYR A 100 -2.77 6.23 -5.68
CA TYR A 100 -1.62 6.99 -5.20
C TYR A 100 -0.26 6.45 -5.71
N PRO A 101 0.00 5.13 -5.70
CA PRO A 101 1.21 4.56 -6.27
C PRO A 101 1.32 4.78 -7.79
N LEU A 102 0.22 4.67 -8.53
CA LEU A 102 0.20 4.98 -9.97
C LEU A 102 0.53 6.45 -10.24
N PHE A 103 0.00 7.35 -9.42
CA PHE A 103 0.33 8.78 -9.50
C PHE A 103 1.81 9.04 -9.26
N ILE A 104 2.43 8.35 -8.29
CA ILE A 104 3.87 8.45 -8.03
C ILE A 104 4.68 7.91 -9.19
N VAL A 105 4.30 6.76 -9.74
CA VAL A 105 4.95 6.18 -10.93
C VAL A 105 4.88 7.16 -12.10
N PHE A 106 3.71 7.75 -12.35
CA PHE A 106 3.50 8.74 -13.42
C PHE A 106 4.39 9.98 -13.23
N ILE A 107 4.38 10.58 -12.04
CA ILE A 107 5.24 11.75 -11.74
C ILE A 107 6.72 11.41 -11.89
N THR A 108 7.14 10.25 -11.40
CA THR A 108 8.54 9.81 -11.47
C THR A 108 8.96 9.60 -12.92
N ALA A 109 8.08 9.06 -13.76
CA ALA A 109 8.32 8.88 -15.19
C ALA A 109 8.39 10.22 -15.95
N VAL A 110 7.53 11.19 -15.62
CA VAL A 110 7.46 12.49 -16.33
C VAL A 110 8.53 13.47 -15.87
N LYS A 111 8.76 13.63 -14.56
CA LYS A 111 9.68 14.65 -14.01
C LYS A 111 11.13 14.19 -13.89
N GLY A 112 11.39 12.88 -13.97
CA GLY A 112 12.73 12.32 -13.82
C GLY A 112 13.39 12.56 -12.45
N LYS A 113 12.64 13.02 -11.45
CA LYS A 113 13.14 13.32 -10.10
C LYS A 113 12.47 12.39 -9.09
N SER A 114 13.25 11.87 -8.14
CA SER A 114 12.72 11.07 -7.04
C SER A 114 11.92 11.98 -6.09
N PHE A 115 10.61 11.77 -6.03
CA PHE A 115 9.75 12.43 -5.06
C PHE A 115 9.76 11.64 -3.75
N ARG A 116 9.78 12.33 -2.60
CA ARG A 116 9.73 11.67 -1.29
C ARG A 116 8.28 11.25 -1.03
N ALA A 117 7.89 10.14 -1.62
CA ALA A 117 6.49 9.83 -1.86
C ALA A 117 5.77 9.15 -0.69
N TRP A 118 6.48 8.69 0.33
CA TRP A 118 5.86 8.10 1.51
C TRP A 118 6.31 8.80 2.78
N PRO A 119 5.37 9.15 3.68
CA PRO A 119 5.71 9.77 4.94
C PRO A 119 6.52 8.80 5.81
N PRO A 120 7.43 9.31 6.66
CA PRO A 120 8.03 8.50 7.70
C PRO A 120 6.94 8.08 8.69
N THR A 121 6.64 6.79 8.73
CA THR A 121 5.69 6.15 9.65
C THR A 121 6.45 5.41 10.76
N ILE A 122 5.71 4.74 11.66
CA ILE A 122 6.30 3.89 12.71
C ILE A 122 7.31 2.92 12.04
N PRO A 123 8.60 2.97 12.41
CA PRO A 123 9.63 2.26 11.66
C PRO A 123 9.67 0.79 12.05
N PHE A 124 9.09 -0.07 11.22
CA PHE A 124 9.29 -1.53 11.27
C PHE A 124 10.62 -1.92 10.60
N PHE A 125 10.96 -1.25 9.49
CA PHE A 125 12.24 -1.33 8.80
C PHE A 125 13.01 -0.01 8.93
N ARG A 126 14.32 -0.11 9.13
CA ARG A 126 15.24 1.03 9.23
C ARG A 126 16.15 1.07 8.00
N ALA A 127 16.32 2.26 7.45
CA ALA A 127 17.23 2.56 6.35
C ALA A 127 18.64 2.87 6.87
#